data_AF-A0A1F9NVN3-F1
#
_entry.id   AF-A0A1F9NVN3-F1
#
_cell.length_a   1.000
_cell.length_b   1.000
_cell.length_c   1.000
_cell.angle_alpha   90.00
_cell.angle_beta   90.00
_cell.angle_gamma   90.00
#
_symmetry.space_group_name_H-M   'P 1'
#
loop_
_entity.id
_entity.type
_entity.pdbx_description
1 polymer ?
#
loop_
_entity_poly.entity_id
_entity_poly.type
_entity_poly.pdbx_seq_one_letter_code
_entity_poly.pdbx_strand_id
1 'polypeptide(L)' 'MIACRGGRIYTGTAKDPAARYRAHREGKGAAFTRANPPEALLRSVPFANRSEACRAEAALKKLSRDAKIAWAGGG' A
#
# COMPACT_ATOMS: atom_id res chain seq x y z
N MET A 1 -0.32 2.64 -0.44
CA MET A 1 0.18 2.13 0.84
C MET A 1 -0.96 2.13 1.84
N ILE A 2 -1.16 1.03 2.55
CA ILE A 2 -2.23 0.87 3.54
C ILE A 2 -1.62 0.35 4.84
N ALA A 3 -2.18 0.80 5.97
CA ALA A 3 -1.92 0.24 7.28
C ALA A 3 -2.81 -0.99 7.46
N CYS A 4 -2.22 -2.07 7.95
CA CYS A 4 -2.86 -3.35 8.22
C CYS A 4 -2.71 -3.71 9.70
N ARG A 5 -3.64 -4.53 10.17
CA ARG A 5 -3.71 -4.99 11.55
C ARG A 5 -2.36 -5.46 12.10
N GLY A 6 -2.09 -5.08 13.35
CA GLY A 6 -0.84 -5.39 14.05
C GLY A 6 0.31 -4.47 13.62
N GLY A 7 -0.03 -3.23 13.23
CA GLY A 7 0.95 -2.24 12.79
C GLY A 7 1.68 -2.64 11.52
N ARG A 8 1.15 -3.51 10.68
CA ARG A 8 1.82 -3.92 9.44
C ARG A 8 1.53 -2.91 8.33
N ILE A 9 2.43 -2.81 7.36
CA ILE A 9 2.24 -1.94 6.19
C ILE A 9 2.20 -2.82 4.95
N TYR A 10 1.20 -2.59 4.11
CA TYR A 10 1.10 -3.23 2.81
C TYR A 10 1.25 -2.19 1.70
N THR A 11 2.16 -2.49 0.77
CA THR A 11 2.48 -1.64 -0.39
C THR A 11 2.19 -2.41 -1.67
N GLY A 12 1.54 -1.74 -2.62
CA GLY A 12 1.27 -2.30 -3.93
C GLY A 12 0.78 -1.22 -4.89
N THR A 13 0.77 -1.57 -6.15
CA THR A 13 0.29 -0.76 -7.27
C THR A 13 -1.12 -1.20 -7.69
N ALA A 14 -1.94 -0.24 -8.09
CA ALA A 14 -3.30 -0.49 -8.56
C ALA A 14 -3.70 0.58 -9.57
N LYS A 15 -4.51 0.21 -10.58
CA LYS A 15 -5.11 1.17 -11.52
C LYS A 15 -6.14 2.05 -10.81
N ASP A 16 -6.99 1.42 -10.00
CA ASP A 16 -7.93 2.10 -9.11
C ASP A 16 -7.58 1.77 -7.65
N PRO A 17 -6.81 2.62 -6.96
CA PRO A 17 -6.41 2.37 -5.59
C PRO A 17 -7.60 2.39 -4.61
N ALA A 18 -8.67 3.13 -4.90
CA ALA A 18 -9.85 3.21 -4.05
C ALA A 18 -10.67 1.91 -4.11
N ALA A 19 -10.98 1.43 -5.32
CA ALA A 19 -11.64 0.14 -5.49
C ALA A 19 -10.81 -1.01 -4.94
N ARG A 20 -9.48 -0.97 -5.15
CA ARG A 20 -8.56 -1.96 -4.62
C ARG A 20 -8.57 -1.99 -3.09
N TYR A 21 -8.55 -0.83 -2.44
CA TYR A 21 -8.64 -0.73 -0.98
C TYR A 21 -9.94 -1.31 -0.43
N ARG A 22 -11.08 -1.04 -1.07
CA ARG A 22 -12.38 -1.63 -0.70
C ARG A 22 -12.36 -3.15 -0.81
N ALA A 23 -11.86 -3.70 -1.91
CA ALA A 23 -11.70 -5.14 -2.08
C ALA A 23 -10.80 -5.77 -0.99
N HIS A 24 -9.74 -5.08 -0.58
CA HIS A 24 -8.90 -5.52 0.53
C HIS A 24 -9.65 -5.51 1.88
N ARG A 25 -10.48 -4.49 2.15
CA ARG A 25 -11.34 -4.45 3.35
C ARG A 25 -12.40 -5.55 3.37
N GLU A 26 -12.94 -5.92 2.21
CA GLU A 26 -13.92 -7.00 2.05
C GLU A 26 -13.29 -8.41 2.04
N GLY A 27 -11.97 -8.54 2.23
CA GLY A 27 -11.29 -9.84 2.21
C GLY A 27 -11.12 -10.45 0.81
N LYS A 28 -11.50 -9.74 -0.25
CA LYS A 28 -11.31 -10.11 -1.68
C LYS A 28 -9.95 -9.65 -2.23
N GLY A 29 -9.06 -9.21 -1.35
CA GLY A 29 -7.73 -8.70 -1.67
C GLY A 29 -6.64 -9.77 -1.75
N ALA A 30 -5.40 -9.34 -1.60
CA ALA A 30 -4.26 -10.25 -1.47
C ALA A 30 -4.38 -11.14 -0.22
N ALA A 31 -3.81 -12.34 -0.25
CA ALA A 31 -3.80 -13.27 0.88
C ALA A 31 -3.29 -12.60 2.17
N PHE A 32 -2.25 -11.75 2.06
CA PHE A 32 -1.73 -10.97 3.17
C PHE A 32 -2.80 -10.06 3.80
N THR A 33 -3.53 -9.29 2.99
CA THR A 33 -4.58 -8.37 3.47
C THR A 33 -5.82 -9.08 3.97
N ARG A 34 -6.03 -10.35 3.58
CA ARG A 34 -7.12 -11.17 4.13
C ARG A 34 -6.79 -11.66 5.54
N ALA A 35 -5.54 -12.04 5.79
CA ALA A 35 -5.06 -12.40 7.14
C ALA A 35 -4.80 -11.16 8.02
N ASN A 36 -4.45 -10.04 7.41
CA ASN A 36 -4.14 -8.76 8.08
C ASN A 36 -5.03 -7.67 7.47
N PRO A 37 -6.30 -7.56 7.89
CA PRO A 37 -7.24 -6.61 7.30
C PRO A 37 -6.70 -5.19 7.37
N PRO A 38 -6.89 -4.39 6.31
CA PRO A 38 -6.41 -3.03 6.28
C PRO A 38 -7.27 -2.13 7.17
N GLU A 39 -6.60 -1.34 8.01
CA GLU A 39 -7.20 -0.42 8.99
C GLU A 39 -7.32 0.99 8.40
N ALA A 40 -6.33 1.42 7.61
CA ALA A 40 -6.33 2.76 7.03
C ALA A 40 -5.61 2.80 5.66
N LEU A 41 -6.03 3.71 4.79
CA LEU A 41 -5.29 4.09 3.59
C LEU A 41 -4.28 5.18 3.98
N LEU A 42 -2.99 4.84 4.00
CA LEU A 42 -1.94 5.79 4.39
C LEU A 42 -1.62 6.78 3.28
N ARG A 43 -1.40 6.27 2.06
CA ARG A 43 -1.04 7.11 0.91
C ARG A 43 -1.33 6.43 -0.42
N SER A 44 -1.85 7.17 -1.38
CA SER A 44 -1.89 6.80 -2.80
C SER A 44 -1.18 7.88 -3.61
N VAL A 45 -0.38 7.47 -4.59
CA VAL A 45 0.35 8.39 -5.48
C VAL A 45 0.06 7.95 -6.91
N PRO A 46 -0.43 8.84 -7.78
CA PRO A 46 -0.61 8.54 -9.19
C PRO A 46 0.75 8.51 -9.90
N PHE A 47 0.89 7.61 -10.86
CA PHE A 47 2.06 7.51 -11.74
C PHE A 47 1.61 7.52 -13.19
N ALA A 48 2.41 8.13 -14.07
CA ALA A 48 2.07 8.27 -15.49
C ALA A 48 1.95 6.93 -16.22
N ASN A 49 2.70 5.91 -15.79
CA ASN A 49 2.68 4.59 -16.41
C ASN A 49 3.01 3.48 -15.39
N ARG A 50 2.76 2.23 -15.80
CA ARG A 50 3.01 1.04 -14.98
C ARG A 50 4.49 0.89 -14.61
N SER A 51 5.41 1.22 -15.51
CA SER A 51 6.85 1.07 -15.28
C SER A 51 7.34 1.95 -14.14
N GLU A 52 6.93 3.22 -14.12
CA GLU A 52 7.22 4.17 -13.05
C GLU A 52 6.60 3.73 -11.72
N ALA A 53 5.34 3.27 -11.75
CA ALA A 53 4.67 2.74 -10.58
C ALA A 53 5.41 1.52 -9.99
N CYS A 54 5.85 0.58 -10.84
CA CYS A 54 6.61 -0.59 -10.42
C CYS A 54 8.01 -0.23 -9.90
N ARG A 55 8.69 0.75 -10.49
CA ARG A 55 9.99 1.26 -10.01
C ARG A 55 9.84 1.90 -8.63
N ALA A 56 8.84 2.75 -8.44
CA ALA A 56 8.54 3.36 -7.16
C ALA A 56 8.19 2.30 -6.09
N GLU A 57 7.38 1.30 -6.45
CA GLU A 57 7.04 0.18 -5.54
C GLU A 57 8.29 -0.63 -5.16
N ALA A 58 9.19 -0.91 -6.11
CA ALA A 58 10.43 -1.63 -5.85
C ALA A 58 11.38 -0.84 -4.94
N ALA A 59 11.53 0.47 -5.16
CA ALA A 59 12.29 1.34 -4.28
C ALA A 59 11.68 1.37 -2.87
N LEU A 60 10.36 1.54 -2.78
CA LEU A 60 9.63 1.55 -1.52
C LEU A 60 9.76 0.24 -0.75
N LYS A 61 9.75 -0.91 -1.42
CA LYS A 61 9.94 -2.23 -0.78
C LYS A 61 11.29 -2.35 -0.06
N LYS A 62 12.35 -1.73 -0.62
CA LYS A 62 13.72 -1.70 -0.05
C LYS A 62 13.86 -0.77 1.17
N LEU A 63 12.94 0.17 1.35
CA LEU A 63 12.99 1.09 2.48
C LEU A 63 12.70 0.39 3.82
N SER A 64 13.31 0.91 4.88
CA SER A 64 12.98 0.53 6.25
C SER A 64 11.53 0.89 6.58
N ARG A 65 11.00 0.33 7.67
CA ARG A 65 9.65 0.65 8.15
C ARG A 65 9.47 2.16 8.36
N ASP A 66 10.41 2.80 9.03
CA ASP A 66 10.39 4.23 9.33
C ASP A 66 10.37 5.07 8.05
N ALA A 67 11.24 4.75 7.10
CA ALA A 67 11.29 5.45 5.82
C ALA A 67 10.00 5.26 5.00
N LYS A 68 9.31 4.12 5.11
CA LYS A 68 7.98 3.91 4.51
C LYS A 68 6.92 4.80 5.15
N ILE A 69 6.95 4.97 6.48
CA ILE A 69 6.02 5.83 7.21
C ILE A 69 6.26 7.30 6.84
N ALA A 70 7.51 7.75 6.83
CA ALA A 70 7.87 9.08 6.36
C ALA A 70 7.42 9.31 4.92
N TRP A 71 7.66 8.36 4.02
CA TRP A 71 7.20 8.42 2.62
C TRP A 71 5.67 8.55 2.51
N ALA A 72 4.91 7.94 3.41
CA ALA A 72 3.45 8.06 3.42
C ALA A 72 2.97 9.49 3.77
N GLY A 73 3.84 10.33 4.34
CA GLY A 73 3.49 11.64 4.89
C GLY A 73 3.43 11.65 6.42
N GLY A 74 4.12 10.72 7.08
CA GLY A 74 4.32 10.79 8.53
C GLY A 74 5.24 11.95 8.89
N GLY A 75 4.61 13.09 9.21
CA GLY A 75 5.14 14.24 9.92
C GLY A 75 4.01 14.86 10.72
#